data_AF-A0A7Y9RMJ7-F1
#
_entry.id   AF-A0A7Y9RMJ7-F1
#
_cell.length_a   1.000
_cell.length_b   1.000
_cell.length_c   1.000
_cell.angle_alpha   90.00
_cell.angle_beta   90.00
_cell.angle_gamma   90.00
#
_symmetry.space_group_name_H-M   'P 1'
#
loop_
_entity.id
_entity.type
_entity.pdbx_description
1 polymer ?
#
loop_
_entity_poly.entity_id
_entity_poly.type
_entity_poly.pdbx_seq_one_letter_code
_entity_poly.pdbx_strand_id
1 'polypeptide(L)' 'MLIDTAETDVEAAMCEKCVELAKKIERYKAMQLRVSDRLALAGLAELIAELLAKRAELHPEAKE' A
#
# COMPACT_ATOMS: atom_id res chain seq x y z
N MET A 1 6.42 -19.10 23.03
CA MET A 1 7.23 -17.93 22.64
C MET A 1 6.59 -17.37 21.39
N LEU A 2 5.83 -16.29 21.52
CA LEU A 2 5.18 -15.58 20.43
C LEU A 2 6.05 -14.35 20.17
N ILE A 3 7.05 -14.50 19.30
CA ILE A 3 7.94 -13.41 18.91
C ILE A 3 7.49 -13.02 17.50
N ASP A 4 7.01 -11.79 17.43
CA ASP A 4 7.01 -10.87 16.30
C ASP A 4 6.49 -11.31 14.92
N THR A 5 5.17 -11.26 14.76
CA THR A 5 4.58 -10.89 13.45
C THR A 5 4.58 -9.36 13.23
N ALA A 6 5.24 -8.59 14.09
CA ALA A 6 5.38 -7.14 13.96
C ALA A 6 6.71 -6.74 13.29
N GLU A 7 7.74 -7.59 13.32
CA GLU A 7 9.06 -7.28 12.73
C GLU A 7 9.03 -7.27 11.19
N THR A 8 8.15 -8.07 10.58
CA THR A 8 8.03 -8.18 9.11
C THR A 8 7.28 -7.02 8.45
N ASP A 9 6.43 -6.31 9.21
CA ASP A 9 5.80 -5.05 8.77
C ASP A 9 6.77 -3.86 8.81
N VAL A 10 7.81 -3.92 9.67
CA VAL A 10 8.80 -2.85 9.83
C VAL A 10 9.89 -2.91 8.74
N GLU A 11 10.32 -4.10 8.32
CA GLU A 11 11.29 -4.25 7.21
C GLU A 11 10.68 -3.86 5.85
N ALA A 12 9.39 -4.15 5.63
CA ALA A 12 8.65 -3.65 4.47
C ALA A 12 8.53 -2.11 4.47
N ALA A 13 8.61 -1.45 5.64
CA ALA A 13 8.65 0.01 5.74
C ALA A 13 10.04 0.60 5.40
N MET A 14 11.11 -0.21 5.34
CA MET A 14 12.48 0.24 5.02
C MET A 14 12.90 0.03 3.55
N CYS A 15 12.15 -0.72 2.74
CA CYS A 15 12.43 -0.80 1.31
C CYS A 15 12.07 0.51 0.60
N GLU A 16 13.02 1.12 -0.12
CA GLU A 16 12.81 2.36 -0.88
C GLU A 16 11.59 2.26 -1.81
N LYS A 17 11.38 1.11 -2.45
CA LYS A 17 10.20 0.88 -3.32
C LYS A 17 8.89 0.88 -2.55
N CYS A 18 8.86 0.29 -1.35
CA CYS A 18 7.67 0.29 -0.49
C CYS A 18 7.36 1.68 0.05
N VAL A 19 8.39 2.46 0.40
CA VAL A 19 8.24 3.87 0.78
C VAL A 19 7.62 4.68 -0.37
N GLU A 20 8.09 4.49 -1.60
CA GLU A 20 7.53 5.18 -2.76
C GLU A 20 6.10 4.75 -3.10
N LEU A 21 5.77 3.47 -2.96
CA LEU A 21 4.39 2.98 -3.11
C LEU A 21 3.48 3.55 -2.01
N ALA A 22 3.93 3.56 -0.76
CA ALA A 22 3.19 4.12 0.38
C ALA A 22 2.90 5.62 0.17
N LYS A 23 3.90 6.40 -0.25
CA LYS A 23 3.71 7.83 -0.60
C LYS A 23 2.66 8.02 -1.70
N LYS A 24 2.68 7.18 -2.74
CA LYS A 24 1.68 7.24 -3.83
C LYS A 24 0.27 6.90 -3.33
N ILE A 25 0.14 5.87 -2.50
CA ILE A 25 -1.13 5.46 -1.89
C ILE A 25 -1.71 6.61 -1.04
N GLU A 26 -0.90 7.21 -0.16
CA GLU A 26 -1.36 8.31 0.69
C GLU A 26 -1.78 9.54 -0.13
N ARG A 27 -1.06 9.85 -1.21
CA ARG A 27 -1.46 10.91 -2.14
C ARG A 27 -2.82 10.65 -2.77
N TYR A 28 -3.12 9.41 -3.17
CA TYR A 28 -4.40 9.05 -3.78
C TYR A 28 -5.54 9.02 -2.77
N LYS A 29 -5.32 8.55 -1.54
CA LYS A 29 -6.30 8.68 -0.45
C LYS A 29 -6.62 10.14 -0.18
N ALA A 30 -5.60 11.01 -0.09
CA ALA A 30 -5.81 12.45 0.08
C ALA A 30 -6.54 13.09 -1.11
N MET A 31 -6.43 12.51 -2.31
CA MET A 31 -7.20 12.94 -3.48
C MET A 31 -8.66 12.51 -3.38
N GLN A 32 -8.95 11.28 -2.93
CA GLN A 32 -10.33 10.81 -2.71
C GLN A 32 -11.10 11.70 -1.74
N LEU A 33 -10.45 12.24 -0.70
CA LEU A 33 -11.07 13.18 0.25
C LEU A 33 -11.47 14.53 -0.38
N ARG A 34 -10.93 14.87 -1.55
CA ARG A 34 -11.14 16.17 -2.22
C ARG A 34 -11.94 16.06 -3.52
N VAL A 35 -12.28 14.85 -3.95
CA VAL A 35 -12.99 14.58 -5.20
C VAL A 35 -14.35 13.98 -4.88
N SER A 36 -15.41 14.55 -5.47
CA SER A 36 -16.79 14.06 -5.33
C SER A 36 -17.28 13.28 -6.55
N ASP A 37 -16.54 13.32 -7.66
CA ASP A 37 -16.89 12.59 -8.87
C ASP A 37 -16.77 11.07 -8.65
N ARG A 38 -17.87 10.36 -8.91
CA ARG A 38 -17.98 8.93 -8.58
C ARG A 38 -17.06 8.06 -9.45
N LEU A 39 -16.85 8.45 -10.70
CA LEU A 39 -15.97 7.72 -11.62
C LEU A 39 -14.51 7.91 -11.23
N ALA A 40 -14.11 9.13 -10.88
CA ALA A 40 -12.79 9.42 -10.36
C ALA A 40 -12.52 8.72 -9.02
N LEU A 41 -13.50 8.64 -8.12
CA LEU A 41 -13.36 7.89 -6.87
C LEU A 41 -13.15 6.39 -7.10
N ALA A 42 -13.88 5.80 -8.06
CA ALA A 42 -13.71 4.40 -8.44
C ALA A 42 -12.32 4.14 -9.04
N GLY A 43 -11.88 4.98 -9.98
CA GLY A 43 -10.54 4.87 -10.56
C GLY A 43 -9.41 5.05 -9.53
N LEU A 44 -9.58 5.98 -8.57
CA LEU A 44 -8.62 6.14 -7.46
C LEU A 44 -8.58 4.90 -6.55
N ALA A 45 -9.73 4.27 -6.31
CA ALA A 45 -9.79 3.04 -5.50
C ALA A 45 -9.08 1.87 -6.21
N GLU A 46 -9.29 1.71 -7.51
CA GLU A 46 -8.59 0.70 -8.32
C GLU A 46 -7.07 0.92 -8.30
N LEU A 47 -6.61 2.16 -8.52
CA LEU A 47 -5.19 2.51 -8.47
C LEU A 47 -4.55 2.22 -7.11
N ILE A 48 -5.26 2.50 -6.01
CA ILE A 48 -4.79 2.18 -4.65
C ILE A 48 -4.68 0.67 -4.48
N ALA A 49 -5.67 -0.10 -4.93
CA ALA A 49 -5.66 -1.56 -4.84
C ALA A 49 -4.48 -2.18 -5.61
N GLU A 50 -4.19 -1.69 -6.82
CA GLU A 50 -3.02 -2.13 -7.60
C GLU A 50 -1.69 -1.83 -6.89
N LEU A 51 -1.56 -0.65 -6.27
CA LEU A 51 -0.34 -0.28 -5.56
C LEU A 51 -0.13 -1.12 -4.30
N LEU A 52 -1.22 -1.51 -3.61
CA LEU A 52 -1.17 -2.43 -2.49
C LEU A 52 -0.78 -3.85 -2.94
N ALA A 53 -1.33 -4.32 -4.06
CA ALA A 53 -0.94 -5.61 -4.65
C ALA A 53 0.55 -5.61 -5.04
N LYS A 54 1.04 -4.56 -5.69
CA LYS A 54 2.47 -4.40 -6.01
C LYS A 54 3.35 -4.39 -4.77
N ARG A 55 2.89 -3.78 -3.67
CA ARG A 55 3.62 -3.80 -2.40
C ARG A 55 3.72 -5.23 -1.85
N ALA A 56 2.64 -6.01 -1.93
CA ALA A 56 2.62 -7.42 -1.52
C ALA A 56 3.49 -8.32 -2.43
N GLU A 57 3.57 -8.03 -3.73
CA GLU A 57 4.47 -8.74 -4.66
C GLU A 57 5.96 -8.45 -4.39
N LEU A 58 6.30 -7.27 -3.88
CA LEU A 58 7.69 -6.88 -3.57
C LEU A 58 8.25 -7.56 -2.33
N HIS A 59 7.38 -7.89 -1.37
CA HIS A 59 7.73 -8.65 -0.17
C HIS A 59 6.76 -9.82 -0.02
N PRO A 60 7.00 -10.91 -0.76
CA PRO A 60 6.34 -12.18 -0.49
C PRO A 60 6.92 -12.73 0.82
N GLU A 61 6.51 -12.17 1.95
CA GLU A 61 6.75 -12.74 3.27
C GLU A 61 6.00 -14.09 3.34
N ALA A 62 6.79 -15.14 3.12
CA ALA A 62 6.62 -16.56 3.42
C ALA A 62 5.18 -17.11 3.53
N LYS A 63 4.71 -17.71 2.43
CA LYS A 63 3.87 -18.92 2.54
C LYS A 63 4.80 -20.10 2.83
N GLU A 64 4.99 -20.42 4.10
CA GLU A 64 5.20 -21.79 4.58
C GLU A 64 4.05 -22.17 5.51
#